data_AF-A0A6M3MBQ7-F1
#
_entry.id   AF-A0A6M3MBQ7-F1
#
_cell.length_a   1.000
_cell.length_b   1.000
_cell.length_c   1.000
_cell.angle_alpha   90.00
_cell.angle_beta   90.00
_cell.angle_gamma   90.00
#
_symmetry.space_group_name_H-M   'P 1'
#
loop_
_entity.id
_entity.type
_entity.pdbx_description
1 polymer ?
#
loop_
_entity_poly.entity_id
_entity_poly.type
_entity_poly.pdbx_seq_one_letter_code
_entity_poly.pdbx_strand_id
1 'polypeptide(L)'
;MEENIPKYCFDENCRIMWVNYSEEHHKKGWSYFCFGKLNSPHRFVEKECEHINDYCYCVYTPLKGALRFFINKGDAWIYQLGMCSILNDAEPLVCDECGIINRVGSTVIHIADGVKLCPMCAVRTGIKKWDSENKKYIYKSQLLPTEDGSL
;
A
#
# COMPACT_ATOMS: atom_id res chain seq x y z
N MET A 1 27.96 12.10 16.47
CA MET A 1 27.34 13.21 15.72
C MET A 1 25.89 12.85 15.54
N GLU A 2 24.96 13.60 16.14
CA GLU A 2 23.56 13.54 15.71
C GLU A 2 23.49 14.30 14.39
N GLU A 3 23.60 13.57 13.27
CA GLU A 3 23.31 14.17 11.97
C GLU A 3 21.82 14.48 11.91
N ASN A 4 21.49 15.73 11.61
CA ASN A 4 20.14 16.23 11.32
C ASN A 4 19.63 15.62 10.01
N ILE A 5 19.52 14.29 9.94
CA ILE A 5 18.88 13.61 8.83
C ILE A 5 17.39 13.95 8.92
N PRO A 6 16.80 14.59 7.90
CA PRO A 6 15.39 14.94 7.93
C PRO A 6 14.55 13.68 8.14
N LYS A 7 13.76 13.67 9.23
CA LYS A 7 12.99 12.49 9.66
C LYS A 7 12.00 12.00 8.60
N TYR A 8 11.52 12.91 7.75
CA TYR A 8 10.56 12.67 6.67
C TYR A 8 11.03 13.40 5.41
N CYS A 9 10.16 13.50 4.39
CA CYS A 9 10.42 14.30 3.22
C CYS A 9 10.97 15.68 3.63
N PHE A 10 12.17 16.00 3.14
CA PHE A 10 12.88 17.25 3.44
C PHE A 10 12.45 18.40 2.52
N ASP A 11 11.39 18.20 1.75
CA ASP A 11 10.79 19.26 0.95
C ASP A 11 9.77 20.02 1.80
N GLU A 12 10.03 21.30 2.04
CA GLU A 12 9.12 22.19 2.77
C GLU A 12 7.76 22.35 2.07
N ASN A 13 7.72 22.09 0.77
CA ASN A 13 6.50 22.12 -0.02
C ASN A 13 5.72 20.78 0.01
N CYS A 14 6.18 19.78 0.76
CA CYS A 14 5.57 18.46 0.81
C CYS A 14 4.75 18.25 2.10
N ARG A 15 3.47 17.92 1.91
CA ARG A 15 2.61 17.43 2.98
C ARG A 15 2.69 15.91 3.06
N ILE A 16 3.25 15.38 4.14
CA ILE A 16 3.32 13.94 4.40
C ILE A 16 1.92 13.32 4.42
N MET A 17 1.75 12.23 3.69
CA MET A 17 0.52 11.45 3.61
C MET A 17 0.64 10.12 4.36
N TRP A 18 1.81 9.50 4.31
CA TRP A 18 2.02 8.17 4.88
C TRP A 18 3.51 7.91 5.16
N VAL A 19 3.80 7.14 6.21
CA VAL A 19 5.13 6.69 6.64
C VAL A 19 5.09 5.21 7.01
N ASN A 20 6.15 4.46 6.72
CA ASN A 20 6.17 3.00 6.94
C ASN A 20 6.40 2.57 8.39
N TYR A 21 7.09 3.39 9.20
CA TYR A 21 7.39 3.07 10.59
C TYR A 21 7.21 4.26 11.53
N SER A 22 7.14 3.96 12.83
CA SER A 22 7.14 4.96 13.90
C SER A 22 8.53 5.56 14.11
N GLU A 23 8.57 6.68 14.84
CA GLU A 23 9.83 7.33 15.24
C GLU A 23 10.76 6.40 16.05
N GLU A 24 10.21 5.43 16.79
CA GLU A 24 11.02 4.48 17.56
C GLU A 24 11.86 3.58 16.66
N HIS A 25 11.30 3.11 15.54
CA HIS A 25 12.05 2.29 14.58
C HIS A 25 13.18 3.08 13.94
N HIS A 26 12.93 4.36 13.63
CA HIS A 26 13.96 5.26 13.12
C HIS A 26 15.13 5.40 14.08
N LYS A 27 14.87 5.59 15.38
CA LYS A 27 15.90 5.66 16.43
C LYS A 27 16.72 4.37 16.56
N LYS A 28 16.15 3.23 16.14
CA LYS A 28 16.85 1.93 16.10
C LYS A 28 17.63 1.70 14.80
N GLY A 29 17.67 2.67 13.88
CA GLY A 29 18.43 2.58 12.63
C GLY A 29 17.73 1.80 11.51
N TRP A 30 16.40 1.65 11.58
CA TRP A 30 15.64 1.00 10.51
C TRP A 30 15.60 1.89 9.26
N SER A 31 15.57 1.25 8.08
CA SER A 31 15.24 1.96 6.83
C SER A 31 13.82 2.53 6.92
N TYR A 32 13.64 3.74 6.41
CA TYR A 32 12.32 4.38 6.37
C TYR A 32 11.95 4.77 4.95
N PHE A 33 10.65 4.86 4.68
CA PHE A 33 10.15 5.52 3.50
C PHE A 33 8.82 6.22 3.78
N CYS A 34 8.56 7.29 3.05
CA CYS A 34 7.34 8.07 3.17
C CYS A 34 6.80 8.50 1.80
N PHE A 35 5.49 8.72 1.75
CA PHE A 35 4.81 9.36 0.64
C PHE A 35 4.24 10.70 1.10
N GLY A 36 4.33 11.71 0.24
CA GLY A 36 3.72 13.00 0.48
C GLY A 36 3.24 13.67 -0.79
N LYS A 37 2.35 14.65 -0.64
CA LYS A 37 1.81 15.46 -1.73
C LYS A 37 2.48 16.82 -1.74
N LEU A 38 2.94 17.27 -2.89
CA LEU A 38 3.47 18.62 -3.05
C LEU A 38 2.32 19.64 -3.10
N ASN A 39 2.49 20.81 -2.47
CA ASN A 39 1.48 21.88 -2.60
C ASN A 39 1.52 22.52 -4.00
N SER A 40 2.69 22.49 -4.66
CA SER A 40 2.85 22.85 -6.06
C SER A 40 3.59 21.74 -6.82
N PRO A 41 3.06 21.27 -7.98
CA PRO A 41 3.69 20.19 -8.73
C PRO A 41 5.09 20.56 -9.22
N HIS A 42 6.02 19.61 -9.16
CA HIS A 42 7.33 19.77 -9.78
C HIS A 42 7.23 19.39 -11.26
N ARG A 43 7.55 20.35 -12.14
CA ARG A 43 7.43 20.23 -13.59
C ARG A 43 8.78 20.36 -14.25
N PHE A 44 9.13 19.41 -15.12
CA PHE A 44 10.32 19.49 -15.95
C PHE A 44 10.13 18.68 -17.24
N VAL A 45 10.97 18.95 -18.23
CA VAL A 45 11.02 18.18 -19.48
C VAL A 45 12.35 17.45 -19.53
N GLU A 46 12.31 16.13 -19.72
CA GLU A 46 13.48 15.31 -19.97
C GLU A 46 13.34 14.73 -21.38
N LYS A 47 14.23 15.15 -22.29
CA LYS A 47 14.14 14.86 -23.73
C LYS A 47 12.78 15.32 -24.30
N GLU A 48 11.91 14.39 -24.65
CA GLU A 48 10.60 14.65 -25.25
C GLU A 48 9.44 14.43 -24.26
N CYS A 49 9.74 14.04 -23.01
CA CYS A 49 8.73 13.73 -22.02
C CYS A 49 8.54 14.90 -21.05
N GLU A 50 7.30 15.40 -20.96
CA GLU A 50 6.91 16.31 -19.87
C GLU A 50 6.61 15.49 -18.62
N HIS A 51 7.29 15.83 -17.53
CA HIS A 51 7.07 15.24 -16.21
C HIS A 51 6.32 16.22 -15.32
N ILE A 52 5.12 15.84 -14.90
CA ILE A 52 4.31 16.58 -13.93
C ILE A 52 4.18 15.73 -12.67
N ASN A 53 4.93 16.09 -11.63
CA ASN A 53 5.02 15.29 -10.42
C ASN A 53 4.33 16.00 -9.25
N ASP A 54 3.23 15.41 -8.78
CA ASP A 54 2.42 15.96 -7.69
C ASP A 54 2.81 15.38 -6.32
N TYR A 55 3.69 14.38 -6.29
CA TYR A 55 4.01 13.61 -5.09
C TYR A 55 5.51 13.45 -4.88
N CYS A 56 5.87 13.17 -3.63
CA CYS A 56 7.21 12.73 -3.24
C CYS A 56 7.14 11.31 -2.69
N TYR A 57 8.08 10.49 -3.13
CA TYR A 57 8.46 9.25 -2.45
C TYR A 57 9.88 9.43 -1.91
N CYS A 58 10.05 9.38 -0.59
CA CYS A 58 11.36 9.48 0.03
C CYS A 58 11.73 8.16 0.66
N VAL A 59 12.97 7.74 0.48
CA VAL A 59 13.53 6.52 1.05
C VAL A 59 14.79 6.90 1.78
N TYR A 60 14.96 6.36 2.97
CA TYR A 60 16.23 6.38 3.66
C TYR A 60 16.66 4.98 4.00
N THR A 61 17.95 4.76 3.81
CA THR A 61 18.61 3.57 4.31
C THR A 61 19.89 4.00 5.02
N PRO A 62 20.30 3.31 6.09
CA PRO A 62 21.57 3.60 6.76
C PRO A 62 22.78 3.61 5.81
N LEU A 63 22.72 2.83 4.71
CA LEU A 63 23.82 2.74 3.74
C LEU A 63 23.84 3.87 2.71
N LYS A 64 22.69 4.40 2.31
CA LYS A 64 22.57 5.36 1.18
C LYS A 64 22.14 6.76 1.61
N GLY A 65 21.82 6.95 2.88
CA GLY A 65 21.20 8.18 3.35
C GLY A 65 19.79 8.36 2.77
N ALA A 66 19.35 9.61 2.69
CA ALA A 66 18.02 9.98 2.21
C ALA A 66 18.03 10.23 0.69
N LEU A 67 17.14 9.52 -0.01
CA LEU A 67 16.83 9.69 -1.42
C LEU A 67 15.41 10.20 -1.55
N ARG A 68 15.20 11.10 -2.52
CA ARG A 68 13.89 11.66 -2.84
C ARG A 68 13.60 11.49 -4.31
N PHE A 69 12.39 10.99 -4.58
CA PHE A 69 11.83 10.84 -5.91
C PHE A 69 10.61 11.76 -6.03
N PHE A 70 10.59 12.59 -7.07
CA PHE A 70 9.37 13.25 -7.50
C PHE A 70 8.61 12.30 -8.41
N ILE A 71 7.38 11.98 -8.05
CA ILE A 71 6.59 10.96 -8.73
C ILE A 71 5.19 11.47 -9.07
N ASN A 72 4.58 10.87 -10.08
CA ASN A 72 3.17 11.04 -10.42
C ASN A 72 2.35 9.78 -10.06
N LYS A 73 1.05 9.80 -10.36
CA LYS A 73 0.15 8.67 -10.09
C LYS A 73 0.56 7.39 -10.83
N GLY A 74 1.04 7.51 -12.07
CA GLY A 74 1.48 6.39 -12.88
C GLY A 74 2.71 5.70 -12.28
N ASP A 75 3.68 6.48 -11.82
CA ASP A 75 4.87 5.97 -11.14
C ASP A 75 4.48 5.21 -9.86
N ALA A 76 3.59 5.79 -9.05
CA ALA A 76 3.09 5.14 -7.83
C ALA A 76 2.42 3.79 -8.13
N TRP A 77 1.66 3.70 -9.24
CA TRP A 77 1.07 2.45 -9.69
C TRP A 77 2.13 1.43 -10.09
N ILE A 78 3.13 1.83 -10.87
CA ILE A 78 4.23 0.96 -11.28
C ILE A 78 5.05 0.47 -10.07
N TYR A 79 5.31 1.33 -9.10
CA TYR A 79 6.00 0.96 -7.86
C TYR A 79 5.23 -0.11 -7.08
N GLN A 80 3.92 0.03 -6.96
CA GLN A 80 3.07 -0.99 -6.34
C GLN A 80 3.21 -2.34 -7.05
N LEU A 81 3.19 -2.36 -8.39
CA LEU A 81 3.36 -3.58 -9.18
C LEU A 81 4.74 -4.22 -8.96
N GLY A 82 5.80 -3.41 -8.94
CA GLY A 82 7.16 -3.87 -8.66
C GLY A 82 7.29 -4.49 -7.26
N MET A 83 6.75 -3.82 -6.24
CA MET A 83 6.74 -4.32 -4.85
C MET A 83 5.96 -5.63 -4.73
N CYS A 84 4.78 -5.74 -5.36
CA CYS A 84 4.02 -6.99 -5.41
C CYS A 84 4.83 -8.13 -6.05
N SER A 85 5.62 -7.84 -7.09
CA SER A 85 6.45 -8.82 -7.78
C SER A 85 7.57 -9.35 -6.88
N ILE A 86 8.27 -8.45 -6.16
CA ILE A 86 9.28 -8.82 -5.17
C ILE A 86 8.67 -9.68 -4.07
N LEU A 87 7.50 -9.30 -3.55
CA LEU A 87 6.83 -10.06 -2.49
C LEU A 87 6.37 -11.44 -2.96
N ASN A 88 5.91 -11.58 -4.21
CA ASN A 88 5.54 -12.88 -4.76
C ASN A 88 6.75 -13.82 -4.90
N ASP A 89 7.92 -13.27 -5.23
CA ASP A 89 9.18 -14.02 -5.31
C ASP A 89 9.67 -14.45 -3.91
N ALA A 90 9.63 -13.53 -2.94
CA ALA A 90 10.08 -13.81 -1.58
C ALA A 90 9.14 -14.77 -0.81
N GLU A 91 7.82 -14.61 -0.97
CA GLU A 91 6.83 -15.44 -0.30
C GLU A 91 5.55 -15.53 -1.14
N PRO A 92 5.18 -16.74 -1.63
CA PRO A 92 3.97 -16.91 -2.40
C PRO A 92 2.75 -16.49 -1.57
N LEU A 93 1.87 -15.69 -2.17
CA LEU A 93 0.57 -15.41 -1.57
C LEU A 93 -0.31 -16.64 -1.74
N VAL A 94 -0.79 -17.23 -0.64
CA VAL A 94 -1.58 -18.47 -0.68
C VAL A 94 -3.02 -18.20 -0.27
N CYS A 95 -3.95 -18.66 -1.10
CA CYS A 95 -5.37 -18.80 -0.81
C CYS A 95 -5.65 -20.26 -0.42
N ASP A 96 -6.36 -20.48 0.68
CA ASP A 96 -6.66 -21.83 1.18
C ASP A 96 -7.50 -22.67 0.18
N GLU A 97 -8.20 -22.00 -0.74
CA GLU A 97 -9.08 -22.64 -1.72
C GLU A 97 -8.44 -22.86 -3.10
N CYS A 98 -7.60 -21.94 -3.57
CA CYS A 98 -7.05 -21.99 -4.94
C CYS A 98 -5.53 -22.02 -4.99
N GLY A 99 -4.86 -22.18 -3.84
CA GLY A 99 -3.41 -22.29 -3.74
C GLY A 99 -2.70 -20.96 -3.97
N ILE A 100 -1.55 -21.01 -4.65
CA ILE A 100 -0.71 -19.82 -4.89
C ILE A 100 -1.40 -18.87 -5.85
N ILE A 101 -1.48 -17.59 -5.47
CA ILE A 101 -2.05 -16.51 -6.27
C ILE A 101 -1.05 -15.36 -6.41
N ASN A 102 -1.31 -14.45 -7.36
CA ASN A 102 -0.46 -13.30 -7.61
C ASN A 102 -0.95 -12.04 -6.86
N ARG A 103 -0.07 -11.40 -6.07
CA ARG A 103 -0.33 -10.13 -5.35
C ARG A 103 -0.69 -8.94 -6.24
N VAL A 104 -0.30 -8.94 -7.51
CA VAL A 104 -0.57 -7.86 -8.48
C VAL A 104 -2.08 -7.69 -8.73
N GLY A 105 -2.85 -8.77 -8.67
CA GLY A 105 -4.29 -8.76 -8.90
C GLY A 105 -5.12 -9.19 -7.70
N SER A 106 -4.51 -9.44 -6.55
CA SER A 106 -5.21 -10.02 -5.41
C SER A 106 -4.59 -9.65 -4.08
N THR A 107 -5.46 -9.42 -3.10
CA THR A 107 -5.11 -9.43 -1.68
C THR A 107 -5.62 -10.74 -1.06
N VAL A 108 -5.01 -11.21 0.02
CA VAL A 108 -5.64 -12.26 0.84
C VAL A 108 -6.47 -11.60 1.93
N ILE A 109 -7.70 -12.05 2.04
CA ILE A 109 -8.64 -11.70 3.09
C ILE A 109 -8.44 -12.72 4.21
N HIS A 110 -8.05 -12.23 5.38
CA HIS A 110 -8.00 -13.04 6.59
C HIS A 110 -9.35 -12.98 7.28
N ILE A 111 -9.92 -14.15 7.54
CA ILE A 111 -11.21 -14.32 8.22
C ILE A 111 -10.93 -14.71 9.68
N ALA A 112 -11.87 -14.39 10.59
CA ALA A 112 -11.69 -14.53 12.04
C ALA A 112 -11.40 -15.98 12.50
N ASP A 113 -11.72 -16.98 11.69
CA ASP A 113 -11.45 -18.41 11.91
C ASP A 113 -10.07 -18.86 11.41
N GLY A 114 -9.25 -17.92 10.92
CA GLY A 114 -7.91 -18.20 10.39
C GLY A 114 -7.88 -18.54 8.90
N VAL A 115 -9.05 -18.61 8.24
CA VAL A 115 -9.14 -18.89 6.80
C VAL A 115 -8.64 -17.69 5.98
N LYS A 116 -7.83 -17.98 4.97
CA LYS A 116 -7.21 -17.01 4.05
C LYS A 116 -7.73 -17.21 2.64
N LEU A 117 -8.54 -16.27 2.15
CA LEU A 117 -9.11 -16.35 0.80
C LEU A 117 -8.70 -15.19 -0.10
N CYS A 118 -8.47 -15.49 -1.37
CA CYS A 118 -8.45 -14.46 -2.40
C CYS A 118 -9.86 -13.84 -2.58
N PRO A 119 -9.99 -12.64 -3.17
CA PRO A 119 -11.27 -11.96 -3.29
C PRO A 119 -12.29 -12.76 -4.10
N MET A 120 -11.82 -13.50 -5.12
CA MET A 120 -12.66 -14.37 -5.95
C MET A 120 -13.17 -15.58 -5.17
N CYS A 121 -12.31 -16.24 -4.38
CA CYS A 121 -12.73 -17.37 -3.55
C CYS A 121 -13.65 -16.89 -2.43
N ALA A 122 -13.41 -15.73 -1.81
CA ALA A 122 -14.31 -15.17 -0.81
C ALA A 122 -15.73 -14.91 -1.37
N VAL A 123 -15.86 -14.48 -2.63
CA VAL A 123 -17.16 -14.38 -3.31
C VAL A 123 -17.74 -15.76 -3.60
N ARG A 124 -16.94 -16.67 -4.16
CA ARG A 124 -17.36 -18.03 -4.54
C ARG A 124 -17.86 -18.85 -3.33
N THR A 125 -17.20 -18.75 -2.18
CA THR A 125 -17.60 -19.41 -0.92
C THR A 125 -18.70 -18.66 -0.17
N GLY A 126 -19.19 -17.54 -0.72
CA GLY A 126 -20.27 -16.75 -0.16
C GLY A 126 -19.90 -15.96 1.09
N ILE A 127 -18.61 -15.87 1.43
CA ILE A 127 -18.09 -15.05 2.55
C ILE A 127 -18.19 -13.57 2.22
N LYS A 128 -18.03 -13.22 0.94
CA LYS A 128 -18.23 -11.88 0.41
C LYS A 128 -19.46 -11.87 -0.49
N LYS A 129 -20.40 -10.95 -0.25
CA LYS A 129 -21.62 -10.82 -1.05
C LYS A 129 -21.68 -9.44 -1.72
N TRP A 130 -22.26 -9.37 -2.90
CA TRP A 130 -22.53 -8.10 -3.57
C TRP A 130 -23.77 -7.45 -2.97
N ASP A 131 -23.61 -6.25 -2.44
CA ASP A 131 -24.67 -5.34 -2.05
C ASP A 131 -25.03 -4.48 -3.27
N SER A 132 -26.17 -4.79 -3.89
CA SER A 132 -26.63 -4.13 -5.12
C SER A 132 -27.04 -2.68 -4.92
N GLU A 133 -27.52 -2.34 -3.73
CA GLU A 133 -27.99 -0.99 -3.40
C GLU A 133 -26.79 -0.04 -3.32
N ASN A 134 -25.76 -0.45 -2.57
CA ASN A 134 -24.56 0.37 -2.38
C ASN A 134 -23.44 0.09 -3.40
N LYS A 135 -23.67 -0.82 -4.34
CA LYS A 135 -22.72 -1.24 -5.39
C LYS A 135 -21.34 -1.60 -4.83
N LYS A 136 -21.32 -2.38 -3.75
CA LYS A 136 -20.09 -2.79 -3.05
C LYS A 136 -20.15 -4.24 -2.63
N TYR A 137 -19.00 -4.84 -2.34
CA TYR A 137 -18.96 -6.16 -1.73
C TYR A 137 -18.85 -6.05 -0.21
N ILE A 138 -19.72 -6.75 0.53
CA ILE A 138 -19.76 -6.80 2.00
C ILE A 138 -19.37 -8.18 2.54
N TYR A 139 -18.79 -8.24 3.74
CA TYR A 139 -18.41 -9.51 4.38
C TYR A 139 -19.57 -10.11 5.18
N LYS A 140 -19.69 -11.45 5.21
CA LYS A 140 -20.66 -12.16 6.07
C LYS A 140 -20.51 -11.80 7.55
N SER A 141 -19.30 -11.56 8.05
CA SER A 141 -19.07 -11.10 9.43
C SER A 141 -19.56 -9.67 9.71
N GLN A 142 -19.83 -8.88 8.65
CA GLN A 142 -20.47 -7.56 8.74
C GLN A 142 -22.00 -7.64 8.58
N LEU A 143 -22.53 -8.82 8.26
CA LEU A 143 -23.92 -9.17 8.51
C LEU A 143 -24.01 -9.59 9.99
N LEU A 144 -23.84 -8.63 10.90
CA LEU A 144 -24.28 -8.86 12.27
C LEU A 144 -25.78 -9.19 12.22
N PRO A 145 -26.26 -10.08 13.11
CA PRO A 145 -27.69 -10.38 13.19
C PRO A 145 -28.44 -9.06 13.38
N THR A 146 -29.53 -8.89 12.63
CA THR A 146 -30.60 -8.02 13.08
C THR A 146 -31.00 -8.44 14.50
N GLU A 147 -31.51 -7.52 15.31
CA GLU A 147 -31.76 -7.69 16.76
C GLU A 147 -32.64 -8.89 17.15
N ASP A 148 -33.11 -9.68 16.19
CA ASP A 148 -33.95 -10.86 16.33
C ASP A 148 -33.21 -12.21 16.25
N GLY A 149 -31.91 -12.24 15.96
CA GLY A 149 -31.04 -13.39 16.26
C GLY A 149 -31.41 -14.73 15.61
N SER A 150 -32.00 -14.74 14.41
CA SER A 150 -32.24 -15.99 13.66
C SER A 150 -31.20 -16.21 12.54
N LEU A 151 -30.69 -17.44 12.47
CA LEU A 151 -29.76 -17.96 11.44
C LEU A 151 -30.49 -18.25 10.12
#